data_AF-A0A168NYI2-F1
#
_entry.id   AF-A0A168NYI2-F1
#
_cell.length_a   1.000
_cell.length_b   1.000
_cell.length_c   1.000
_cell.angle_alpha   90.00
_cell.angle_beta   90.00
_cell.angle_gamma   90.00
#
_symmetry.space_group_name_H-M   'P 1'
#
loop_
_entity.id
_entity.type
_entity.pdbx_description
1 polymer ?
#
loop_
_entity_poly.entity_id
_entity_poly.type
_entity_poly.pdbx_seq_one_letter_code
_entity_poly.pdbx_strand_id
1 'polypeptide(L)'
;MYDSPWWFDTTYFWRDYPVTDYTKSFKYYYLVQFAYWLQQIFVLQIEAPRKDYKELVMHHINTLLLISLSYCCNFTRVGNAVFVCMDLPDTILALAKALNYCLPGIVCNTTFGIMVVSWLYTRVYLFGCIILSTLTEPDLYVPQFVLHPPSGNWFPYFVKYIIAGLMIGLYFLILFWTLMIFKVIYRILTEPEAKDVRSDD
;
A
#
# COMPACT_ATOMS: atom_id res chain seq x y z
N MET A 1 10.70 9.45 18.22
CA MET A 1 10.19 9.09 16.88
C MET A 1 10.90 9.87 15.79
N TYR A 2 11.13 11.19 15.95
CA TYR A 2 11.95 11.98 15.01
C TYR A 2 13.46 11.78 15.19
N ASP A 3 13.97 11.82 16.43
CA ASP A 3 15.42 11.66 16.72
C ASP A 3 15.88 10.21 16.87
N SER A 4 15.09 9.25 16.39
CA SER A 4 15.41 7.85 16.58
C SER A 4 16.08 7.26 15.35
N PRO A 5 17.12 6.40 15.50
CA PRO A 5 17.94 5.93 14.39
C PRO A 5 17.19 5.08 13.35
N TRP A 6 15.93 4.73 13.62
CA TRP A 6 15.06 3.94 12.77
C TRP A 6 14.30 4.74 11.69
N TRP A 7 14.39 6.08 11.68
CA TRP A 7 13.64 6.89 10.71
C TRP A 7 14.20 6.70 9.29
N PHE A 8 13.40 6.12 8.40
CA PHE A 8 13.78 5.74 7.01
C PHE A 8 14.93 4.73 6.89
N ASP A 9 15.31 4.03 7.97
CA ASP A 9 16.27 2.92 7.89
C ASP A 9 15.50 1.59 7.75
N THR A 10 15.50 1.05 6.52
CA THR A 10 14.83 -0.20 6.18
C THR A 10 15.46 -1.42 6.85
N THR A 11 16.71 -1.33 7.33
CA THR A 11 17.41 -2.47 7.92
C THR A 11 16.74 -2.97 9.21
N TYR A 12 16.02 -2.09 9.91
CA TYR A 12 15.25 -2.44 11.12
C TYR A 12 14.04 -3.34 10.84
N PHE A 13 13.67 -3.54 9.58
CA PHE A 13 12.70 -4.56 9.21
C PHE A 13 13.22 -5.97 9.51
N TRP A 14 14.53 -6.18 9.39
CA TRP A 14 15.16 -7.50 9.41
C TRP A 14 16.00 -7.77 10.65
N ARG A 15 16.48 -6.70 11.33
CA ARG A 15 17.18 -6.83 12.62
C ARG A 15 16.29 -7.50 13.66
N ASP A 16 16.89 -8.38 14.45
CA ASP A 16 16.23 -9.14 15.53
C ASP A 16 15.10 -10.07 15.05
N TYR A 17 15.10 -10.44 13.77
CA TYR A 17 14.20 -11.47 13.28
C TYR A 17 14.53 -12.83 13.91
N PRO A 18 13.53 -13.62 14.38
CA PRO A 18 12.10 -13.32 14.37
C PRO A 18 11.66 -12.50 15.59
N VAL A 19 10.85 -11.47 15.33
CA VAL A 19 10.17 -10.70 16.38
C VAL A 19 8.84 -11.39 16.66
N THR A 20 8.60 -11.81 17.88
CA THR A 20 7.35 -12.51 18.27
C THR A 20 6.61 -11.80 19.39
N ASP A 21 7.31 -10.94 20.13
CA ASP A 21 6.74 -10.23 21.28
C ASP A 21 6.18 -8.87 20.84
N TYR A 22 4.87 -8.85 20.59
CA TYR A 22 4.15 -7.68 20.12
C TYR A 22 3.27 -7.11 21.22
N THR A 23 3.15 -5.78 21.28
CA THR A 23 2.15 -5.16 22.14
C THR A 23 0.75 -5.62 21.73
N LYS A 24 -0.16 -5.76 22.70
CA LYS A 24 -1.55 -6.14 22.44
C LYS A 24 -2.20 -5.22 21.40
N SER A 25 -1.96 -3.91 21.51
CA SER A 25 -2.47 -2.91 20.57
C SER A 25 -1.99 -3.12 19.14
N PHE A 26 -0.70 -3.45 18.94
CA PHE A 26 -0.18 -3.74 17.61
C PHE A 26 -0.82 -5.00 17.00
N LYS A 27 -1.01 -6.05 17.82
CA LYS A 27 -1.71 -7.26 17.38
C LYS A 27 -3.16 -6.96 16.97
N TYR A 28 -3.88 -6.16 17.75
CA TYR A 28 -5.24 -5.73 17.40
C TYR A 28 -5.27 -4.94 16.10
N TYR A 29 -4.37 -3.95 15.94
CA TYR A 29 -4.24 -3.18 14.71
C TYR A 29 -4.06 -4.09 13.50
N TYR A 30 -3.13 -5.05 13.58
CA TYR A 30 -2.84 -5.96 12.47
C TYR A 30 -4.02 -6.86 12.09
N LEU A 31 -4.73 -7.40 13.10
CA LEU A 31 -5.89 -8.26 12.87
C LEU A 31 -7.09 -7.48 12.33
N VAL A 32 -7.27 -6.23 12.76
CA VAL A 32 -8.31 -5.34 12.22
C VAL A 32 -8.00 -5.00 10.77
N GLN A 33 -6.74 -4.72 10.42
CA GLN A 33 -6.33 -4.51 9.03
C GLN A 33 -6.64 -5.74 8.17
N PHE A 34 -6.31 -6.94 8.65
CA PHE A 34 -6.66 -8.17 7.95
C PHE A 34 -8.18 -8.33 7.76
N ALA A 35 -8.96 -8.10 8.81
CA ALA A 35 -10.42 -8.19 8.75
C ALA A 35 -11.03 -7.15 7.80
N TYR A 36 -10.49 -5.93 7.77
CA TYR A 36 -10.89 -4.88 6.84
C TYR A 36 -10.64 -5.29 5.38
N TRP A 37 -9.45 -5.80 5.06
CA TRP A 37 -9.14 -6.25 3.70
C TRP A 37 -9.93 -7.50 3.30
N LEU A 38 -10.25 -8.37 4.27
CA LEU A 38 -11.10 -9.52 4.03
C LEU A 38 -12.55 -9.11 3.72
N GLN A 39 -13.11 -8.15 4.46
CA GLN A 39 -14.48 -7.69 4.19
C GLN A 39 -14.60 -6.99 2.83
N GLN A 40 -13.55 -6.33 2.35
CA GLN A 40 -13.54 -5.69 1.03
C GLN A 40 -13.82 -6.68 -0.12
N ILE A 41 -13.53 -7.97 0.03
CA ILE A 41 -13.91 -8.97 -1.00
C ILE A 41 -15.44 -8.97 -1.23
N PHE A 42 -16.22 -8.88 -0.15
CA PHE A 42 -17.68 -8.84 -0.26
C PHE A 42 -18.16 -7.52 -0.85
N VAL A 43 -17.54 -6.40 -0.45
CA VAL A 43 -17.85 -5.07 -0.99
C VAL A 43 -17.66 -5.03 -2.51
N LEU A 44 -16.58 -5.63 -3.03
CA LEU A 44 -16.34 -5.73 -4.48
C LEU A 44 -17.45 -6.46 -5.25
N GLN A 45 -18.14 -7.42 -4.63
CA GLN A 45 -19.24 -8.14 -5.27
C GLN A 45 -20.54 -7.34 -5.28
N ILE A 46 -20.67 -6.37 -4.37
CA ILE A 46 -21.86 -5.53 -4.23
C ILE A 46 -21.71 -4.26 -5.07
N GLU A 47 -20.51 -3.71 -5.17
CA GLU A 47 -20.24 -2.53 -5.99
C GLU A 47 -20.39 -2.81 -7.49
N ALA A 48 -20.89 -1.82 -8.23
CA ALA A 48 -20.95 -1.89 -9.68
C ALA A 48 -19.54 -2.08 -10.27
N PRO A 49 -19.33 -3.07 -11.16
CA PRO A 49 -18.01 -3.36 -11.70
C PRO A 49 -17.39 -2.15 -12.40
N ARG A 50 -16.19 -1.76 -11.95
CA ARG A 50 -15.39 -0.72 -12.57
C ARG A 50 -14.61 -1.29 -13.76
N LYS A 51 -14.06 -0.41 -14.59
CA LYS A 51 -13.26 -0.82 -15.77
C LYS A 51 -12.00 -1.59 -15.40
N ASP A 52 -11.49 -1.39 -14.18
CA ASP A 52 -10.31 -2.02 -13.60
C ASP A 52 -10.66 -3.12 -12.57
N TYR A 53 -11.84 -3.74 -12.69
CA TYR A 53 -12.33 -4.75 -11.74
C TYR A 53 -11.37 -5.94 -11.60
N LYS A 54 -10.77 -6.41 -12.70
CA LYS A 54 -9.86 -7.57 -12.66
C LYS A 54 -8.58 -7.24 -11.90
N GLU A 55 -8.03 -6.07 -12.16
CA GLU A 55 -6.85 -5.53 -11.49
C GLU A 55 -7.10 -5.35 -10.00
N LEU A 56 -8.30 -4.86 -9.64
CA LEU A 56 -8.73 -4.72 -8.26
C LEU A 56 -8.85 -6.09 -7.56
N VAL A 57 -9.49 -7.08 -8.18
CA VAL A 57 -9.56 -8.45 -7.61
C VAL A 57 -8.17 -9.05 -7.42
N MET A 58 -7.28 -8.92 -8.41
CA MET A 58 -5.88 -9.37 -8.30
C MET A 58 -5.15 -8.67 -7.15
N HIS A 59 -5.38 -7.38 -6.98
CA HIS A 59 -4.86 -6.62 -5.84
C HIS A 59 -5.36 -7.16 -4.50
N HIS A 60 -6.65 -7.47 -4.35
CA HIS A 60 -7.19 -8.00 -3.10
C HIS A 60 -6.63 -9.38 -2.77
N ILE A 61 -6.53 -10.27 -3.75
CA ILE A 61 -5.91 -11.59 -3.57
C ILE A 61 -4.46 -11.41 -3.08
N ASN A 62 -3.69 -10.57 -3.77
CA ASN A 62 -2.29 -10.34 -3.44
C ASN A 62 -2.10 -9.71 -2.06
N THR A 63 -2.92 -8.70 -1.75
CA THR A 63 -2.89 -8.00 -0.45
C THR A 63 -3.21 -8.96 0.69
N LEU A 64 -4.24 -9.81 0.56
CA LEU A 64 -4.57 -10.79 1.59
C LEU A 64 -3.48 -11.85 1.78
N LEU A 65 -2.85 -12.30 0.69
CA LEU A 65 -1.70 -13.20 0.76
C LEU A 65 -0.52 -12.54 1.46
N LEU A 66 -0.18 -11.30 1.11
CA LEU A 66 0.89 -10.53 1.74
C LEU A 66 0.64 -10.32 3.23
N ILE A 67 -0.58 -9.93 3.64
CA ILE A 67 -0.93 -9.74 5.06
C ILE A 67 -0.84 -11.06 5.82
N SER A 68 -1.37 -12.15 5.25
CA SER A 68 -1.36 -13.47 5.88
C SER A 68 0.07 -13.98 6.06
N LEU A 69 0.88 -13.93 4.99
CA LEU A 69 2.27 -14.40 5.02
C LEU A 69 3.14 -13.54 5.92
N SER A 70 3.00 -12.23 5.90
CA SER A 70 3.76 -11.34 6.79
C SER A 70 3.43 -11.57 8.27
N TYR A 71 2.18 -11.88 8.60
CA TYR A 71 1.81 -12.26 9.97
C TYR A 71 2.35 -13.64 10.34
N CYS A 72 2.10 -14.66 9.51
CA CYS A 72 2.54 -16.04 9.77
C CYS A 72 4.06 -16.17 9.84
N CYS A 73 4.79 -15.41 9.02
CA CYS A 73 6.24 -15.48 8.95
C CYS A 73 6.96 -14.46 9.85
N ASN A 74 6.25 -13.74 10.74
CA ASN A 74 6.82 -12.70 11.62
C ASN A 74 7.50 -11.51 10.88
N PHE A 75 7.05 -11.17 9.67
CA PHE A 75 7.47 -9.97 8.93
C PHE A 75 6.54 -8.77 9.19
N THR A 76 5.99 -8.68 10.39
CA THR A 76 4.98 -7.67 10.73
C THR A 76 5.51 -6.24 10.66
N ARG A 77 6.83 -6.02 10.85
CA ARG A 77 7.47 -4.70 10.66
C ARG A 77 7.38 -4.26 9.19
N VAL A 78 7.71 -5.16 8.26
CA VAL A 78 7.55 -4.93 6.82
C VAL A 78 6.08 -4.73 6.47
N GLY A 79 5.21 -5.62 6.96
CA GLY A 79 3.76 -5.54 6.74
C GLY A 79 3.16 -4.21 7.20
N ASN A 80 3.57 -3.73 8.37
CA ASN A 80 3.17 -2.42 8.90
C ASN A 80 3.65 -1.25 8.04
N ALA A 81 4.90 -1.30 7.55
CA ALA A 81 5.40 -0.29 6.62
C ALA A 81 4.60 -0.28 5.31
N VAL A 82 4.24 -1.45 4.79
CA VAL A 82 3.39 -1.58 3.60
C VAL A 82 1.99 -1.01 3.87
N PHE A 83 1.34 -1.32 5.01
CA PHE A 83 0.04 -0.74 5.37
C PHE A 83 0.06 0.78 5.34
N VAL A 84 1.02 1.41 6.04
CA VAL A 84 1.13 2.86 6.08
C VAL A 84 1.35 3.46 4.68
N CYS A 85 2.16 2.82 3.84
CA CYS A 85 2.39 3.29 2.48
C CYS A 85 1.13 3.21 1.61
N MET A 86 0.30 2.19 1.80
CA MET A 86 -0.92 1.98 1.03
C MET A 86 -2.07 2.85 1.52
N ASP A 87 -2.32 2.95 2.83
CA ASP A 87 -3.54 3.53 3.38
C ASP A 87 -3.59 5.07 3.28
N LEU A 88 -2.41 5.73 3.30
CA LEU A 88 -2.35 7.20 3.29
C LEU A 88 -2.96 7.81 2.01
N PRO A 89 -2.53 7.44 0.78
CA PRO A 89 -3.14 7.95 -0.44
C PRO A 89 -4.64 7.63 -0.56
N ASP A 90 -5.08 6.46 -0.08
CA ASP A 90 -6.49 6.06 -0.17
C ASP A 90 -7.38 6.91 0.73
N THR A 91 -6.90 7.27 1.92
CA THR A 91 -7.60 8.18 2.83
C THR A 91 -7.78 9.55 2.17
N ILE A 92 -6.73 10.08 1.52
CA ILE A 92 -6.77 11.38 0.85
C ILE A 92 -7.64 11.30 -0.42
N LEU A 93 -7.61 10.19 -1.15
CA LEU A 93 -8.46 9.95 -2.32
C LEU A 93 -9.95 9.89 -1.94
N ALA A 94 -10.29 9.19 -0.85
CA ALA A 94 -11.65 9.14 -0.33
C ALA A 94 -12.14 10.53 0.07
N LEU A 95 -11.28 11.31 0.74
CA LEU A 95 -11.57 12.71 1.07
C LEU A 95 -11.77 13.57 -0.17
N ALA A 96 -10.89 13.47 -1.18
CA ALA A 96 -11.01 14.22 -2.43
C ALA A 96 -12.35 13.93 -3.14
N LYS A 97 -12.77 12.65 -3.19
CA LYS A 97 -14.07 12.26 -3.75
C LYS A 97 -15.23 12.84 -2.96
N ALA A 98 -15.21 12.76 -1.63
CA ALA A 98 -16.26 13.33 -0.79
C ALA A 98 -16.37 14.85 -0.98
N LEU A 99 -15.23 15.56 -1.04
CA LEU A 99 -15.18 16.99 -1.30
C LEU A 99 -15.70 17.35 -2.69
N ASN A 100 -15.45 16.53 -3.70
CA ASN A 100 -16.00 16.76 -5.04
C ASN A 100 -17.54 16.76 -5.06
N TYR A 101 -18.19 16.00 -4.18
CA TYR A 101 -19.65 15.99 -4.07
C TYR A 101 -20.19 17.18 -3.26
N CYS A 102 -19.50 17.58 -2.19
CA CYS A 102 -20.02 18.60 -1.27
C CYS A 102 -19.56 20.03 -1.59
N LEU A 103 -18.32 20.19 -2.07
CA LEU A 103 -17.63 21.47 -2.25
C LEU A 103 -16.70 21.40 -3.49
N PRO A 104 -17.27 21.26 -4.72
CA PRO A 104 -16.46 21.26 -5.94
C PRO A 104 -15.72 22.60 -6.10
N GLY A 105 -14.51 22.54 -6.64
CA GLY A 105 -13.66 23.73 -6.86
C GLY A 105 -12.27 23.59 -6.27
N ILE A 106 -11.68 24.71 -5.85
CA ILE A 106 -10.24 24.78 -5.50
C ILE A 106 -9.84 23.85 -4.35
N VAL A 107 -10.73 23.62 -3.38
CA VAL A 107 -10.45 22.73 -2.24
C VAL A 107 -10.38 21.27 -2.70
N CYS A 108 -11.30 20.84 -3.57
CA CYS A 108 -11.28 19.52 -4.18
C CYS A 108 -10.02 19.32 -5.04
N ASN A 109 -9.72 20.27 -5.93
CA ASN A 109 -8.55 20.20 -6.82
C ASN A 109 -7.23 20.17 -6.04
N THR A 110 -7.13 20.96 -4.96
CA THR A 110 -5.97 20.96 -4.07
C THR A 110 -5.82 19.62 -3.35
N THR A 111 -6.92 19.05 -2.84
CA THR A 111 -6.90 17.73 -2.18
C THR A 111 -6.50 16.62 -3.16
N PHE A 112 -6.97 16.71 -4.41
CA PHE A 112 -6.52 15.82 -5.48
C PHE A 112 -5.01 15.96 -5.75
N GLY A 113 -4.47 17.17 -5.80
CA GLY A 113 -3.02 17.40 -5.92
C GLY A 113 -2.23 16.76 -4.77
N ILE A 114 -2.69 16.93 -3.53
CA ILE A 114 -2.09 16.28 -2.34
C ILE A 114 -2.15 14.76 -2.46
N MET A 115 -3.27 14.21 -2.94
CA MET A 115 -3.42 12.77 -3.19
C MET A 115 -2.36 12.28 -4.17
N VAL A 116 -2.14 12.96 -5.29
CA VAL A 116 -1.11 12.60 -6.29
C VAL A 116 0.29 12.60 -5.70
N VAL A 117 0.66 13.65 -4.96
CA VAL A 117 1.99 13.74 -4.31
C VAL A 117 2.16 12.61 -3.29
N SER A 118 1.16 12.36 -2.46
CA SER A 118 1.19 11.27 -1.48
C SER A 118 1.32 9.91 -2.17
N TRP A 119 0.61 9.68 -3.27
CA TRP A 119 0.65 8.44 -4.05
C TRP A 119 2.04 8.17 -4.60
N LEU A 120 2.66 9.15 -5.26
CA LEU A 120 3.99 9.00 -5.83
C LEU A 120 5.04 8.76 -4.75
N TYR A 121 4.95 9.48 -3.63
CA TYR A 121 5.90 9.32 -2.55
C TYR A 121 5.77 7.96 -1.85
N THR A 122 4.56 7.57 -1.43
CA THR A 122 4.41 6.35 -0.62
C THR A 122 4.34 5.08 -1.45
N ARG A 123 3.56 5.06 -2.54
CA ARG A 123 3.31 3.84 -3.32
C ARG A 123 4.34 3.59 -4.42
N VAL A 124 4.94 4.64 -4.98
CA VAL A 124 6.00 4.47 -5.99
C VAL A 124 7.37 4.43 -5.32
N TYR A 125 7.75 5.50 -4.61
CA TYR A 125 9.09 5.59 -4.02
C TYR A 125 9.28 4.70 -2.79
N LEU A 126 8.54 4.94 -1.68
CA LEU A 126 8.78 4.20 -0.43
C LEU A 126 8.50 2.70 -0.57
N PHE A 127 7.41 2.31 -1.23
CA PHE A 127 7.13 0.89 -1.44
C PHE A 127 8.19 0.22 -2.33
N GLY A 128 8.75 0.93 -3.31
CA GLY A 128 9.93 0.47 -4.06
C GLY A 128 11.14 0.24 -3.15
N CYS A 129 11.41 1.14 -2.21
CA CYS A 129 12.46 0.95 -1.20
C CYS A 129 12.21 -0.27 -0.31
N ILE A 130 10.96 -0.52 0.11
CA ILE A 130 10.59 -1.71 0.90
C ILE A 130 10.83 -3.00 0.11
N ILE A 131 10.51 -3.01 -1.19
CA ILE A 131 10.80 -4.16 -2.08
C ILE A 131 12.30 -4.41 -2.17
N LEU A 132 13.10 -3.37 -2.39
CA LEU A 132 14.56 -3.48 -2.46
C LEU A 132 15.13 -4.03 -1.14
N SER A 133 14.70 -3.47 -0.01
CA SER A 133 15.04 -3.97 1.32
C SER A 133 14.70 -5.46 1.47
N THR A 134 13.49 -5.88 1.05
CA THR A 134 13.05 -7.29 1.10
C THR A 134 13.89 -8.24 0.25
N LEU A 135 14.54 -7.74 -0.80
CA LEU A 135 15.38 -8.54 -1.68
C LEU A 135 16.83 -8.63 -1.20
N THR A 136 17.36 -7.59 -0.54
CA THR A 136 18.80 -7.45 -0.27
C THR A 136 19.18 -7.54 1.20
N GLU A 137 18.35 -7.00 2.09
CA GLU A 137 18.70 -6.84 3.52
C GLU A 137 18.46 -8.09 4.37
N PRO A 138 17.50 -9.01 4.09
CA PRO A 138 17.40 -10.26 4.82
C PRO A 138 18.72 -11.03 4.88
N ASP A 139 19.48 -11.04 3.78
CA ASP A 139 20.74 -11.78 3.67
C ASP A 139 21.85 -11.21 4.56
N LEU A 140 21.68 -9.96 5.03
CA LEU A 140 22.64 -9.26 5.88
C LEU A 140 22.30 -9.34 7.37
N TYR A 141 21.01 -9.40 7.71
CA TYR A 141 20.55 -9.25 9.10
C TYR A 141 19.82 -10.49 9.66
N VAL A 142 19.36 -11.41 8.81
CA VAL A 142 18.73 -12.65 9.26
C VAL A 142 19.80 -13.73 9.44
N PRO A 143 20.02 -14.24 10.67
CA PRO A 143 21.14 -15.13 10.95
C PRO A 143 20.99 -16.51 10.29
N GLN A 144 19.75 -16.96 10.09
CA GLN A 144 19.47 -18.28 9.54
C GLN A 144 18.14 -18.31 8.78
N PHE A 145 18.17 -18.82 7.56
CA PHE A 145 16.99 -19.04 6.74
C PHE A 145 16.42 -20.44 6.95
N VAL A 146 15.77 -20.65 8.10
CA VAL A 146 15.27 -21.97 8.52
C VAL A 146 13.77 -21.94 8.83
N LEU A 147 13.13 -23.09 8.64
CA LEU A 147 11.78 -23.35 9.11
C LEU A 147 11.86 -24.07 10.45
N HIS A 148 11.75 -23.32 11.54
CA HIS A 148 11.72 -23.84 12.91
C HIS A 148 10.61 -23.12 13.73
N PRO A 149 9.35 -23.58 13.59
CA PRO A 149 8.18 -22.96 14.24
C PRO A 149 8.30 -22.70 15.75
N PRO A 150 8.86 -23.62 16.57
CA PRO A 150 8.94 -23.40 18.02
C PRO A 150 9.81 -22.20 18.43
N SER A 151 10.75 -21.78 17.58
CA SER A 151 11.58 -20.58 17.82
C SER A 151 11.05 -19.34 17.09
N GLY A 152 9.86 -19.42 16.48
CA GLY A 152 9.28 -18.35 15.67
C GLY A 152 9.95 -18.15 14.31
N ASN A 153 10.87 -19.02 13.90
CA ASN A 153 11.54 -18.95 12.60
C ASN A 153 10.66 -19.60 11.54
N TRP A 154 10.12 -18.78 10.65
CA TRP A 154 9.24 -19.19 9.56
C TRP A 154 9.78 -18.70 8.20
N PHE A 155 11.10 -18.53 8.11
CA PHE A 155 11.77 -17.86 6.99
C PHE A 155 12.80 -18.74 6.28
N PRO A 156 12.41 -19.87 5.65
CA PRO A 156 13.28 -20.54 4.71
C PRO A 156 13.54 -19.66 3.47
N TYR A 157 14.67 -19.86 2.80
CA TYR A 157 15.16 -18.96 1.75
C TYR A 157 14.16 -18.73 0.60
N PHE A 158 13.35 -19.74 0.26
CA PHE A 158 12.33 -19.62 -0.79
C PHE A 158 11.18 -18.65 -0.43
N VAL A 159 10.87 -18.46 0.86
CA VAL A 159 9.81 -17.53 1.31
C VAL A 159 10.17 -16.09 0.97
N LYS A 160 11.47 -15.76 0.94
CA LYS A 160 11.96 -14.44 0.52
C LYS A 160 11.45 -14.09 -0.88
N TYR A 161 11.63 -15.02 -1.81
CA TYR A 161 11.23 -14.83 -3.21
C TYR A 161 9.71 -14.87 -3.40
N ILE A 162 8.98 -15.67 -2.61
CA ILE A 162 7.51 -15.65 -2.65
C ILE A 162 6.99 -14.28 -2.24
N ILE A 163 7.44 -13.74 -1.11
CA ILE A 163 6.98 -12.44 -0.62
C ILE A 163 7.42 -11.31 -1.56
N ALA A 164 8.68 -11.31 -1.99
CA ALA A 164 9.16 -10.32 -2.95
C ALA A 164 8.37 -10.38 -4.27
N GLY A 165 8.06 -11.58 -4.78
CA GLY A 165 7.25 -11.77 -5.97
C GLY A 165 5.84 -11.20 -5.83
N LEU A 166 5.19 -11.44 -4.69
CA LEU A 166 3.89 -10.85 -4.37
C LEU A 166 3.97 -9.31 -4.28
N MET A 167 4.99 -8.76 -3.63
CA MET A 167 5.18 -7.30 -3.55
C MET A 167 5.45 -6.67 -4.92
N ILE A 168 6.24 -7.32 -5.78
CA ILE A 168 6.50 -6.89 -7.16
C ILE A 168 5.20 -6.94 -7.97
N GLY A 169 4.40 -8.00 -7.83
CA GLY A 169 3.08 -8.09 -8.46
C GLY A 169 2.16 -6.94 -8.05
N LEU A 170 2.17 -6.57 -6.76
CA LEU A 170 1.44 -5.42 -6.26
C LEU A 170 1.99 -4.11 -6.83
N TYR A 171 3.31 -4.00 -6.97
CA TYR A 171 3.97 -2.84 -7.55
C TYR A 171 3.60 -2.61 -9.01
N PHE A 172 3.48 -3.66 -9.81
CA PHE A 172 2.99 -3.53 -11.20
C PHE A 172 1.58 -2.94 -11.26
N LEU A 173 0.68 -3.34 -10.36
CA LEU A 173 -0.66 -2.75 -10.27
C LEU A 173 -0.59 -1.27 -9.85
N ILE A 174 0.29 -0.92 -8.92
CA ILE A 174 0.53 0.48 -8.53
C ILE A 174 1.02 1.31 -9.71
N LEU A 175 1.97 0.81 -10.51
CA LEU A 175 2.45 1.49 -11.70
C LEU A 175 1.33 1.65 -12.74
N PHE A 176 0.52 0.61 -12.95
CA PHE A 176 -0.67 0.68 -13.80
C PHE A 176 -1.61 1.82 -13.38
N TRP A 177 -1.99 1.90 -12.10
CA TRP A 177 -2.86 2.98 -11.62
C TRP A 177 -2.16 4.35 -11.63
N THR A 178 -0.84 4.39 -11.44
CA THR A 178 -0.05 5.63 -11.58
C THR A 178 -0.17 6.18 -13.01
N LEU A 179 -0.10 5.32 -14.03
CA LEU A 179 -0.33 5.73 -15.43
C LEU A 179 -1.76 6.25 -15.64
N MET A 180 -2.76 5.65 -14.99
CA MET A 180 -4.13 6.15 -15.04
C MET A 180 -4.28 7.52 -14.38
N ILE A 181 -3.61 7.77 -13.25
CA ILE A 181 -3.58 9.07 -12.58
C ILE A 181 -2.99 10.13 -13.53
N PHE A 182 -1.86 9.84 -14.17
CA PHE A 182 -1.27 10.76 -15.14
C PHE A 182 -2.16 11.00 -16.36
N LYS A 183 -2.89 9.98 -16.83
CA LYS A 183 -3.87 10.15 -17.91
C LYS A 183 -5.02 11.08 -17.50
N VAL A 184 -5.47 11.01 -16.25
CA VAL A 184 -6.49 11.94 -15.70
C VAL A 184 -5.93 13.36 -15.62
N ILE A 185 -4.71 13.53 -15.11
CA ILE A 185 -4.05 14.84 -15.04
C ILE A 185 -3.89 15.45 -16.45
N TYR A 186 -3.40 14.67 -17.42
CA TYR A 186 -3.26 15.12 -18.80
C TYR A 186 -4.60 15.59 -19.36
N ARG A 187 -5.66 14.81 -19.18
CA ARG A 187 -7.02 15.19 -19.59
C ARG A 187 -7.44 16.54 -18.98
N ILE A 188 -7.25 16.72 -17.68
CA ILE A 188 -7.61 17.96 -16.96
C ILE A 188 -6.84 19.17 -17.51
N LEU A 189 -5.58 18.99 -17.92
CA LEU A 189 -4.75 20.07 -18.43
C LEU A 189 -5.02 20.41 -19.91
N THR A 190 -5.46 19.43 -20.71
CA THR A 190 -5.65 19.61 -22.16
C THR A 190 -7.07 19.88 -22.59
N GLU A 191 -8.07 19.42 -21.84
CA GLU A 191 -9.48 19.71 -22.10
C GLU A 191 -9.79 21.03 -21.39
N PRO A 192 -10.00 22.15 -22.11
CA PRO A 192 -10.48 23.37 -21.48
C PRO A 192 -11.83 23.04 -20.85
N GLU A 193 -12.04 23.40 -19.58
CA GLU A 193 -13.39 23.47 -19.00
C GLU A 193 -14.30 24.08 -20.06
N ALA A 194 -15.39 23.38 -20.37
CA ALA A 194 -16.39 23.84 -21.31
C ALA A 194 -16.65 25.32 -21.02
N LYS A 195 -16.25 26.19 -21.97
CA LYS A 195 -16.63 27.60 -21.96
C LYS A 195 -18.11 27.60 -21.65
N ASP A 196 -18.46 28.16 -20.50
CA ASP A 196 -19.83 28.36 -20.09
C ASP A 196 -20.49 29.27 -21.13
N VAL A 197 -21.24 28.68 -22.06
CA VAL A 197 -21.96 29.40 -23.11
C VAL A 197 -23.30 29.96 -22.58
N ARG A 198 -23.51 30.00 -21.25
CA ARG A 198 -24.70 30.58 -20.63
C ARG A 198 -24.55 32.05 -20.22
N SER A 199 -23.56 32.77 -20.72
CA SER A 199 -23.53 34.23 -20.61
C SER A 199 -22.97 34.88 -21.88
N ASP A 200 -23.79 34.92 -22.92
CA ASP A 200 -23.73 35.99 -23.93
C ASP A 200 -25.16 36.56 -24.01
N ASP A 201 -25.33 37.79 -23.51
CA ASP A 201 -26.44 38.69 -23.86
C ASP A 201 -26.23 39.22 -25.30
#